data_AF-A0A2V9WUB0-F1
#
_entry.id   AF-A0A2V9WUB0-F1
#
_cell.length_a   1.000
_cell.length_b   1.000
_cell.length_c   1.000
_cell.angle_alpha   90.00
_cell.angle_beta   90.00
_cell.angle_gamma   90.00
#
_symmetry.space_group_name_H-M   'P 1'
#
loop_
_entity.id
_entity.type
_entity.pdbx_description
1 polymer ?
#
loop_
_entity_poly.entity_id
_entity_poly.type
_entity_poly.pdbx_seq_one_letter_code
_entity_poly.pdbx_strand_id
1 'polypeptide(L)'
;MTCCGPLYIDNGEIEALLSPDGLPIIEVTDEYGVLHRAWKVSDSGVINLITGNMRDKKLIIADGHHRYETALNYRNERRSTAAAAATGAPRESSAETSLLRPNHGEDAPYEMAMMTFVNMNSRGLVIL
;
A
#
# COMPACT_ATOMS: atom_id res chain seq x y z
N MET A 1 2.22 1.71 -12.33
CA MET A 1 1.49 0.97 -11.28
C MET A 1 0.30 1.84 -10.91
N THR A 2 -0.90 1.54 -11.41
CA THR A 2 -2.05 2.43 -11.21
C THR A 2 -2.73 2.08 -9.89
N CYS A 3 -2.82 3.06 -8.99
CA CYS A 3 -3.33 2.90 -7.62
C CYS A 3 -4.81 2.51 -7.61
N CYS A 4 -5.21 1.72 -6.61
CA CYS A 4 -6.63 1.56 -6.27
C CYS A 4 -7.04 2.77 -5.42
N GLY A 5 -8.16 3.40 -5.75
CA GLY A 5 -8.61 4.64 -5.10
C GLY A 5 -9.86 4.44 -4.24
N PRO A 6 -9.78 3.78 -3.06
CA PRO A 6 -10.93 3.66 -2.17
C PRO A 6 -11.33 5.02 -1.59
N LEU A 7 -12.63 5.29 -1.65
CA LEU A 7 -13.27 6.41 -0.98
C LEU A 7 -13.75 5.98 0.40
N TYR A 8 -13.61 6.86 1.39
CA TYR A 8 -14.14 6.67 2.75
C TYR A 8 -14.81 7.96 3.24
N ILE A 9 -15.56 7.86 4.34
CA ILE A 9 -16.22 9.01 4.96
C ILE A 9 -15.74 9.13 6.39
N ASP A 10 -15.23 10.31 6.75
CA ASP A 10 -14.99 10.73 8.13
C ASP A 10 -15.25 12.24 8.31
N ASN A 11 -14.99 12.77 9.51
CA ASN A 11 -15.13 14.20 9.81
C ASN A 11 -13.79 14.96 9.77
N GLY A 12 -12.78 14.43 9.06
CA GLY A 12 -11.41 14.97 9.00
C GLY A 12 -10.48 14.48 10.12
N GLU A 13 -10.89 13.48 10.90
CA GLU A 13 -10.10 12.92 12.00
C GLU A 13 -8.80 12.29 11.50
N ILE A 14 -8.85 11.59 10.37
CA ILE A 14 -7.67 10.95 9.77
C ILE A 14 -6.76 11.99 9.11
N GLU A 15 -7.34 13.00 8.44
CA GLU A 15 -6.58 14.11 7.85
C GLU A 15 -5.84 14.91 8.93
N ALA A 16 -6.46 15.14 10.09
CA ALA A 16 -5.83 15.82 11.20
C ALA A 16 -4.57 15.09 11.69
N LEU A 17 -4.61 13.76 11.78
CA LEU A 17 -3.45 12.92 12.14
C LEU A 17 -2.35 12.91 11.07
N LEU A 18 -2.70 13.17 9.82
CA LEU A 18 -1.79 13.21 8.68
C LEU A 18 -1.30 14.63 8.34
N SER A 19 -1.60 15.61 9.19
CA SER A 19 -1.12 16.98 9.00
C SER A 19 0.41 16.97 8.88
N PRO A 20 0.96 17.45 7.76
CA PRO A 20 2.38 17.32 7.50
C PRO A 20 3.20 18.12 8.52
N ASP A 21 4.15 17.44 9.16
CA ASP A 21 5.19 18.07 9.95
C ASP A 21 6.52 17.99 9.19
N GLY A 22 7.19 19.13 9.04
CA GLY A 22 8.44 19.25 8.30
C GLY A 22 8.34 19.27 6.76
N LEU A 23 9.50 19.11 6.13
CA LEU A 23 9.66 19.20 4.67
C LEU A 23 9.19 17.91 3.97
N PRO A 24 8.59 18.02 2.77
CA PRO A 24 8.25 16.85 1.97
C PRO A 24 9.50 16.07 1.57
N ILE A 25 9.39 14.75 1.48
CA ILE A 25 10.48 13.89 0.99
C ILE A 25 10.51 13.82 -0.54
N ILE A 26 9.40 14.18 -1.19
CA ILE A 26 9.26 14.27 -2.64
C ILE A 26 8.46 15.54 -2.92
N GLU A 27 9.01 16.40 -3.77
CA GLU A 27 8.34 17.58 -4.30
C GLU A 27 8.58 17.62 -5.81
N VAL A 28 7.51 17.57 -6.60
CA VAL A 28 7.58 17.51 -8.07
C VAL A 28 6.48 18.38 -8.65
N THR A 29 6.82 19.22 -9.63
CA THR A 29 5.84 19.94 -10.45
C THR A 29 5.70 19.22 -11.79
N ASP A 30 4.47 18.89 -12.18
CA ASP A 30 4.21 18.23 -13.47
C ASP A 30 4.19 19.21 -14.67
N GLU A 31 4.01 18.70 -15.89
CA GLU A 31 3.95 19.53 -17.10
C GLU A 31 2.79 20.54 -17.12
N TYR A 32 1.77 20.35 -16.28
CA TYR A 32 0.62 21.25 -16.15
C TYR A 32 0.81 22.30 -15.05
N GLY A 33 1.96 22.31 -14.38
CA GLY A 33 2.27 23.24 -13.29
C GLY A 33 1.64 22.83 -11.95
N VAL A 34 1.13 21.61 -11.81
CA VAL A 34 0.57 21.11 -10.55
C VAL A 34 1.69 20.66 -9.63
N LEU A 35 1.69 21.18 -8.40
CA LEU A 35 2.67 20.82 -7.38
C LEU A 35 2.23 19.57 -6.61
N HIS A 36 2.98 18.49 -6.76
CA HIS A 36 2.82 17.23 -6.06
C HIS A 36 3.81 17.13 -4.91
N ARG A 37 3.33 16.81 -3.70
CA ARG A 37 4.17 16.64 -2.50
C ARG A 37 3.83 15.33 -1.79
N ALA A 38 4.86 14.64 -1.32
CA ALA A 38 4.70 13.45 -0.49
C ALA A 38 5.55 13.56 0.78
N TRP A 39 4.94 13.13 1.90
CA TRP A 39 5.58 13.03 3.20
C TRP A 39 5.63 11.57 3.63
N LYS A 40 6.68 11.20 4.35
CA LYS A 40 6.82 9.86 4.92
C LYS A 40 6.28 9.85 6.34
N VAL A 41 5.29 9.01 6.61
CA VAL A 41 4.84 8.73 7.97
C VAL A 41 5.61 7.52 8.49
N SER A 42 6.44 7.72 9.53
CA SER A 42 7.21 6.63 10.17
C SER A 42 6.85 6.41 11.64
N ASP A 43 6.05 7.29 12.22
CA ASP A 43 5.60 7.19 13.61
C ASP A 43 4.59 6.04 13.75
N SER A 44 4.95 5.00 14.50
CA SER A 44 4.10 3.82 14.69
C SER A 44 2.84 4.12 15.49
N GLY A 45 2.85 5.11 16.38
CA GLY A 45 1.66 5.57 17.11
C GLY A 45 0.64 6.20 16.18
N VAL A 46 1.10 7.09 15.29
CA VAL A 46 0.24 7.70 14.26
C VAL A 46 -0.32 6.64 13.31
N ILE A 47 0.52 5.71 12.83
CA ILE A 47 0.08 4.61 11.95
C ILE A 47 -0.99 3.74 12.64
N ASN A 48 -0.81 3.39 13.92
CA ASN A 48 -1.77 2.59 14.67
C ASN A 48 -3.10 3.34 14.88
N LEU A 49 -3.06 4.64 15.17
CA LEU A 49 -4.26 5.47 15.29
C LEU A 49 -5.05 5.52 13.99
N ILE A 50 -4.38 5.77 12.86
CA ILE A 50 -5.02 5.78 11.54
C ILE A 50 -5.61 4.41 11.22
N THR A 51 -4.85 3.34 11.45
CA THR A 51 -5.30 1.96 11.19
C THR A 51 -6.53 1.60 12.04
N GLY A 52 -6.54 2.03 13.30
CA GLY A 52 -7.70 1.87 14.20
C GLY A 52 -8.92 2.64 13.70
N ASN A 53 -8.75 3.92 13.37
CA ASN A 53 -9.83 4.77 12.88
C ASN A 53 -10.42 4.31 11.54
N MET A 54 -9.60 3.66 10.70
CA MET A 54 -10.00 3.12 9.41
C MET A 54 -10.72 1.76 9.51
N ARG A 55 -10.56 1.01 10.60
CA ARG A 55 -11.05 -0.37 10.73
C ARG A 55 -12.55 -0.53 10.47
N ASP A 56 -13.36 0.41 10.97
CA ASP A 56 -14.81 0.36 10.88
C ASP A 56 -15.37 1.21 9.72
N LYS A 57 -14.51 1.83 8.90
CA LYS A 57 -14.94 2.65 7.77
C LYS A 57 -15.37 1.76 6.61
N LYS A 58 -16.50 2.11 5.99
CA LYS A 58 -16.93 1.51 4.73
C LYS A 58 -16.13 2.13 3.59
N LEU A 59 -15.46 1.29 2.81
CA LEU A 59 -14.66 1.70 1.66
C LEU A 59 -15.44 1.46 0.37
N ILE A 60 -15.47 2.46 -0.52
CA ILE A 60 -16.05 2.37 -1.86
C ILE A 60 -14.91 2.42 -2.87
N ILE A 61 -14.70 1.36 -3.65
CA ILE A 61 -13.66 1.36 -4.69
C ILE A 61 -14.22 2.09 -5.92
N ALA A 62 -13.82 3.35 -6.10
CA ALA A 62 -14.30 4.17 -7.22
C ALA A 62 -13.57 3.85 -8.54
N ASP A 63 -12.27 3.57 -8.47
CA ASP A 63 -11.46 3.08 -9.61
C ASP A 63 -10.45 2.04 -9.15
N GLY A 64 -10.14 1.09 -10.04
CA GLY A 64 -9.09 0.11 -9.82
C GLY A 64 -9.52 -1.22 -9.20
N HIS A 65 -10.82 -1.56 -9.17
CA HIS A 65 -11.30 -2.85 -8.63
C HIS A 65 -10.60 -4.06 -9.28
N HIS A 66 -10.59 -4.14 -10.62
CA HIS A 66 -9.90 -5.23 -11.33
C HIS A 66 -8.38 -5.22 -11.07
N ARG A 67 -7.78 -4.03 -10.88
CA ARG A 67 -6.34 -3.93 -10.57
C ARG A 67 -6.04 -4.48 -9.17
N TYR A 68 -6.90 -4.16 -8.21
CA TYR A 68 -6.80 -4.70 -6.86
C TYR A 68 -6.96 -6.22 -6.85
N GLU A 69 -7.97 -6.74 -7.56
CA GLU A 69 -8.18 -8.19 -7.69
C GLU A 69 -6.97 -8.88 -8.36
N THR A 70 -6.43 -8.28 -9.42
CA THR A 70 -5.25 -8.80 -10.12
C THR A 70 -4.02 -8.84 -9.19
N ALA A 71 -3.79 -7.77 -8.41
CA ALA A 71 -2.71 -7.72 -7.43
C ALA A 71 -2.86 -8.80 -6.34
N LEU A 72 -4.09 -9.04 -5.85
CA LEU A 72 -4.38 -10.11 -4.90
C LEU A 72 -4.13 -11.51 -5.48
N ASN A 73 -4.59 -11.75 -6.70
CA ASN A 73 -4.39 -13.03 -7.38
C ASN A 73 -2.90 -13.30 -7.60
N TYR A 74 -2.14 -12.29 -8.04
CA TYR A 74 -0.70 -12.40 -8.19
C TYR A 74 0.03 -12.70 -6.87
N ARG A 75 -0.35 -12.01 -5.77
CA ARG A 75 0.19 -12.33 -4.43
C ARG A 75 -0.05 -13.80 -4.07
N ASN A 76 -1.27 -14.29 -4.27
CA ASN A 76 -1.64 -15.67 -3.94
C ASN A 76 -0.85 -16.69 -4.80
N GLU A 77 -0.66 -16.40 -6.09
CA GLU A 77 0.18 -17.23 -6.99
C GLU A 77 1.64 -17.30 -6.50
N ARG A 78 2.22 -16.16 -6.09
CA ARG A 78 3.58 -16.09 -5.57
C ARG A 78 3.73 -16.84 -4.24
N ARG A 79 2.75 -16.72 -3.33
CA ARG A 79 2.70 -17.50 -2.08
C ARG A 79 2.61 -19.01 -2.34
N SER A 80 1.77 -19.43 -3.28
CA SER A 80 1.64 -20.84 -3.68
C SER A 80 2.95 -21.39 -4.25
N THR A 81 3.61 -20.63 -5.11
CA THR A 81 4.92 -20.99 -5.69
C THR A 81 6.00 -21.08 -4.61
N ALA A 82 6.04 -20.14 -3.66
CA ALA A 82 6.98 -20.14 -2.54
C ALA A 82 6.75 -21.35 -1.62
N ALA A 83 5.49 -21.69 -1.34
CA ALA A 83 5.11 -22.87 -0.56
C ALA A 83 5.49 -24.17 -1.26
N ALA A 84 5.23 -24.30 -2.56
CA ALA A 84 5.60 -25.47 -3.36
C ALA A 84 7.13 -25.67 -3.43
N ALA A 85 7.90 -24.58 -3.52
CA ALA A 85 9.36 -24.61 -3.46
C ALA A 85 9.91 -24.98 -2.06
N ALA A 86 9.09 -24.94 -1.01
CA ALA A 86 9.45 -25.36 0.34
C ALA A 86 9.12 -26.84 0.62
N THR A 87 8.13 -27.43 -0.07
CA THR A 87 7.67 -28.82 0.13
C THR A 87 8.25 -29.84 -0.86
N GLY A 88 9.05 -29.43 -1.86
CA GLY A 88 9.39 -30.26 -3.02
C GLY A 88 10.86 -30.55 -3.35
N ALA A 89 11.79 -30.63 -2.38
CA ALA A 89 13.18 -31.02 -2.69
C ALA A 89 13.82 -31.99 -1.67
N PRO A 90 14.46 -33.10 -2.09
CA PRO A 90 15.51 -33.74 -1.31
C PRO A 90 16.64 -32.72 -1.09
N ARG A 91 17.02 -32.48 0.17
CA ARG A 91 18.12 -31.59 0.52
C ARG A 91 19.45 -32.22 0.11
N GLU A 92 19.95 -31.89 -1.07
CA GLU A 92 21.40 -31.83 -1.28
C GLU A 92 21.86 -30.42 -0.91
N SER A 93 22.47 -30.32 0.27
CA SER A 93 23.00 -29.05 0.77
C SER A 93 24.28 -28.68 0.01
N SER A 94 24.17 -27.91 -1.06
CA SER A 94 25.25 -27.01 -1.44
C SER A 94 24.98 -25.66 -0.77
N ALA A 95 25.87 -25.29 0.15
CA ALA A 95 25.77 -24.08 0.99
C ALA A 95 25.70 -22.78 0.17
N GLU A 96 26.06 -22.80 -1.12
CA GLU A 96 26.10 -21.63 -1.98
C GLU A 96 24.73 -21.21 -2.54
N THR A 97 23.78 -22.12 -2.75
CA THR A 97 22.48 -21.78 -3.36
C THR A 97 21.46 -21.20 -2.37
N SER A 98 21.64 -21.46 -1.06
CA SER A 98 20.76 -20.90 -0.02
C SER A 98 21.00 -19.41 0.25
N LEU A 99 22.15 -18.86 -0.16
CA LEU A 99 22.50 -17.45 0.01
C LEU A 99 21.89 -16.53 -1.07
N LEU A 100 21.41 -17.10 -2.19
CA LEU A 100 20.77 -16.36 -3.28
C LEU A 100 19.24 -16.32 -3.22
N ARG A 101 18.61 -17.04 -2.27
CA ARG A 101 17.15 -16.98 -2.07
C ARG A 101 16.84 -16.02 -0.93
N PRO A 102 16.50 -14.75 -1.22
CA PRO A 102 16.02 -13.87 -0.18
C PRO A 102 14.74 -14.47 0.42
N ASN A 103 14.78 -14.66 1.74
CA ASN A 103 13.69 -15.20 2.54
C ASN A 103 12.66 -14.08 2.72
N HIS A 104 11.93 -13.75 1.65
CA HIS A 104 10.93 -12.68 1.66
C HIS A 104 9.64 -13.19 2.30
N GLY A 105 9.68 -13.45 3.61
CA GLY A 105 8.52 -13.94 4.35
C GLY A 105 7.41 -12.90 4.49
N GLU A 106 7.78 -11.61 4.57
CA GLU A 106 6.83 -10.53 4.87
C GLU A 106 7.13 -9.23 4.08
N ASP A 107 8.41 -8.94 3.79
CA ASP A 107 8.82 -7.73 3.04
C ASP A 107 8.82 -7.91 1.51
N ALA A 108 8.23 -8.98 0.99
CA ALA A 108 8.23 -9.23 -0.44
C ALA A 108 7.40 -8.15 -1.16
N PRO A 109 7.84 -7.62 -2.32
CA PRO A 109 7.06 -6.62 -3.05
C PRO A 109 5.64 -7.07 -3.41
N TYR A 110 5.43 -8.38 -3.62
CA TYR A 110 4.11 -8.96 -3.91
C TYR A 110 3.20 -9.08 -2.68
N GLU A 111 3.70 -8.83 -1.47
CA GLU A 111 2.89 -8.75 -0.23
C GLU A 111 2.27 -7.36 -0.03
N MET A 112 2.71 -6.36 -0.80
CA MET A 112 2.29 -4.97 -0.67
C MET A 112 1.41 -4.52 -1.83
N ALA A 113 0.43 -3.67 -1.55
CA ALA A 113 -0.37 -2.99 -2.56
C ALA A 113 -0.41 -1.49 -2.24
N MET A 114 -0.19 -0.66 -3.27
CA MET A 114 -0.37 0.79 -3.14
C MET A 114 -1.84 1.16 -3.29
N MET A 115 -2.35 1.92 -2.34
CA MET A 115 -3.73 2.44 -2.34
C MET A 115 -3.73 3.92 -2.05
N THR A 116 -4.69 4.62 -2.65
CA THR A 116 -4.94 6.05 -2.42
C THR A 116 -6.29 6.21 -1.75
N PHE A 117 -6.29 6.50 -0.46
CA PHE A 117 -7.52 6.73 0.29
C PHE A 117 -7.95 8.18 0.15
N VAL A 118 -9.20 8.41 -0.24
CA VAL A 118 -9.76 9.76 -0.40
C VAL A 118 -11.00 9.90 0.48
N ASN A 119 -11.01 10.92 1.32
CA ASN A 119 -12.18 11.23 2.14
C ASN A 119 -13.22 11.97 1.30
N MET A 120 -14.44 11.47 1.26
CA MET A 120 -15.53 12.07 0.47
C MET A 120 -15.97 13.43 1.01
N ASN A 121 -15.68 13.71 2.29
CA ASN A 121 -15.97 14.99 2.92
C ASN A 121 -14.83 16.01 2.77
N SER A 122 -13.72 15.64 2.11
CA SER A 122 -12.61 16.58 1.88
C SER A 122 -13.08 17.80 1.09
N ARG A 123 -12.74 19.00 1.58
CA ARG A 123 -13.06 20.24 0.88
C ARG A 123 -12.35 20.29 -0.47
N GLY A 124 -13.09 20.66 -1.51
CA GLY A 124 -12.56 20.78 -2.87
C GLY A 124 -12.55 19.47 -3.66
N LEU A 125 -12.98 18.35 -3.08
CA LEU A 125 -13.23 17.13 -3.85
C LEU A 125 -14.45 17.34 -4.77
N VAL A 126 -14.23 17.19 -6.07
CA VAL A 126 -15.29 17.17 -7.08
C VAL A 126 -15.30 15.78 -7.69
N ILE A 127 -16.41 15.06 -7.52
CA ILE A 127 -16.66 13.79 -8.18
C ILE A 127 -17.57 14.11 -9.37
N LEU A 128 -17.04 13.95 -10.59
CA LEU A 128 -17.76 14.18 -11.85
C LEU A 128 -18.40 12.88 -12.35
#